data_AF-A0A1M4VKW1-F1
#
_entry.id   AF-A0A1M4VKW1-F1
#
_cell.length_a   1.000
_cell.length_b   1.000
_cell.length_c   1.000
_cell.angle_alpha   90.00
_cell.angle_beta   90.00
_cell.angle_gamma   90.00
#
_symmetry.space_group_name_H-M   'P 1'
#
loop_
_entity.id
_entity.type
_entity.pdbx_description
1 polymer ?
#
loop_
_entity_poly.entity_id
_entity_poly.type
_entity_poly.pdbx_seq_one_letter_code
_entity_poly.pdbx_strand_id
1 'polypeptide(L)'
;MFGMVAAVSIRIIASQEIGRKETLVLAVSLPLGLGVELMQDVLKQAPEAIRSIFSSGITTGGLTAIIGNIVIRVKEESKKD
;
A
#
# COMPACT_ATOMS: atom_id res chain seq x y z
N MET A 1 -5.41 3.99 22.05
CA MET A 1 -4.77 2.75 21.57
C MET A 1 -4.39 2.84 20.08
N PHE A 2 -5.27 3.30 19.18
CA PHE A 2 -4.97 3.44 17.74
C PHE A 2 -3.71 4.24 17.39
N GLY A 3 -3.41 5.34 18.09
CA GLY A 3 -2.20 6.14 17.84
C GLY A 3 -0.88 5.36 18.04
N MET A 4 -0.84 4.42 19.00
CA MET A 4 0.34 3.56 19.21
C MET A 4 0.51 2.57 18.05
N VAL A 5 -0.59 2.00 17.57
CA VAL A 5 -0.58 1.10 16.41
C VAL A 5 -0.04 1.83 15.17
N ALA A 6 -0.53 3.05 14.90
CA ALA A 6 -0.05 3.86 13.79
C ALA A 6 1.46 4.19 13.92
N ALA A 7 1.92 4.58 15.10
CA ALA A 7 3.33 4.85 15.36
C ALA A 7 4.20 3.60 15.16
N VAL A 8 3.74 2.43 15.61
CA VAL A 8 4.43 1.15 15.41
C VAL A 8 4.51 0.79 13.92
N SER A 9 3.44 0.97 13.16
CA SER A 9 3.44 0.72 11.71
C SER A 9 4.47 1.58 10.97
N ILE A 10 4.55 2.88 11.28
CA ILE A 10 5.56 3.78 10.69
C ILE A 10 6.97 3.33 11.09
N ARG A 11 7.18 2.95 12.35
CA ARG A 11 8.46 2.43 12.84
C ARG A 11 8.89 1.14 12.12
N ILE A 12 7.96 0.24 11.83
CA ILE A 12 8.23 -0.98 11.06
C ILE A 12 8.71 -0.62 9.64
N ILE A 13 8.01 0.29 8.96
CA ILE A 13 8.39 0.74 7.62
C ILE A 13 9.77 1.41 7.64
N ALA A 14 10.02 2.29 8.62
CA ALA A 14 11.29 3.00 8.79
C ALA A 14 12.47 2.11 9.20
N SER A 15 12.21 0.85 9.61
CA SER A 15 13.27 -0.12 9.94
C SER A 15 13.90 -0.79 8.71
N GLN A 16 13.30 -0.63 7.53
CA GLN A 16 13.79 -1.19 6.27
C GLN A 16 14.54 -0.13 5.47
N GLU A 17 15.40 -0.54 4.55
CA GLU A 17 16.02 0.38 3.59
C GLU A 17 14.96 0.92 2.62
N ILE A 18 14.63 2.21 2.75
CA ILE A 18 13.65 2.87 1.87
C ILE A 18 14.39 3.41 0.65
N GLY A 19 14.39 2.62 -0.42
CA GLY A 19 14.89 3.02 -1.74
C GLY A 19 13.80 3.60 -2.64
N ARG A 20 14.14 3.76 -3.92
CA ARG A 20 13.23 4.32 -4.93
C ARG A 20 12.04 3.39 -5.19
N LYS A 21 12.24 2.08 -5.14
CA LYS A 21 11.20 1.07 -5.34
C LYS A 21 10.22 1.07 -4.17
N GLU A 22 10.74 1.01 -2.95
CA GLU A 22 9.97 0.95 -1.70
C GLU A 22 9.14 2.21 -1.54
N THR A 23 9.72 3.37 -1.85
CA THR A 23 8.99 4.66 -1.86
C THR A 23 7.82 4.65 -2.83
N LEU A 24 7.99 4.08 -4.04
CA LEU A 24 6.89 3.97 -5.01
C LEU A 24 5.79 3.03 -4.54
N VAL A 25 6.16 1.87 -3.99
CA VAL A 25 5.19 0.92 -3.43
C VAL A 25 4.39 1.60 -2.31
N LEU A 26 5.06 2.27 -1.38
CA LEU A 26 4.43 3.01 -0.28
C LEU A 26 3.53 4.14 -0.79
N ALA A 27 3.99 4.92 -1.76
CA ALA A 27 3.26 6.06 -2.33
C ALA A 27 1.98 5.63 -3.07
N VAL A 28 1.92 4.40 -3.58
CA VAL A 28 0.73 3.87 -4.26
C VAL A 28 -0.18 3.14 -3.26
N SER A 29 0.37 2.35 -2.34
CA SER A 29 -0.42 1.52 -1.43
C SER A 29 -1.14 2.29 -0.33
N LEU A 30 -0.49 3.32 0.24
CA LEU A 30 -1.07 4.12 1.32
C LEU A 30 -2.31 4.91 0.87
N PRO A 31 -2.24 5.72 -0.22
CA PRO A 31 -3.40 6.48 -0.68
C PRO A 31 -4.52 5.59 -1.21
N LEU A 32 -4.22 4.45 -1.83
CA LEU A 32 -5.26 3.52 -2.29
C LEU A 32 -6.02 2.86 -1.14
N GLY A 33 -5.32 2.44 -0.08
CA GLY A 33 -5.97 1.92 1.13
C GLY A 33 -6.85 2.98 1.80
N LEU A 34 -6.34 4.20 1.95
CA LEU A 34 -7.09 5.33 2.51
C LEU A 34 -8.26 5.77 1.62
N GLY A 35 -8.07 5.77 0.30
CA GLY A 35 -9.07 6.21 -0.67
C GLY A 35 -10.30 5.31 -0.71
N VAL A 36 -10.10 4.00 -0.57
CA VAL A 36 -11.22 3.04 -0.49
C VAL A 36 -11.97 3.15 0.82
N GLU A 37 -11.29 3.46 1.92
CA GLU A 37 -11.93 3.74 3.20
C GLU A 37 -12.77 5.04 3.13
N LEU A 38 -12.24 6.09 2.50
CA LEU A 38 -12.90 7.39 2.35
C LEU A 38 -14.04 7.38 1.32
N MET A 39 -13.96 6.51 0.31
CA MET A 39 -14.91 6.46 -0.79
C MET A 39 -15.32 5.01 -1.11
N GLN A 40 -16.06 4.40 -0.17
CA GLN A 40 -16.60 3.04 -0.30
C GLN A 40 -17.53 2.87 -1.53
N ASP A 41 -18.08 3.98 -2.02
CA ASP A 41 -18.98 4.02 -3.18
C ASP A 41 -18.29 3.68 -4.50
N VAL A 42 -16.96 3.82 -4.59
CA VAL A 42 -16.19 3.43 -5.78
C VAL A 42 -16.30 1.93 -6.06
N LEU A 43 -16.52 1.11 -5.01
CA LEU A 43 -16.67 -0.34 -5.14
C LEU A 43 -18.10 -0.79 -5.42
N LYS A 44 -19.09 0.11 -5.47
CA LYS A 44 -20.49 -0.26 -5.79
C LYS A 44 -20.65 -0.80 -7.21
N GLN A 45 -19.75 -0.44 -8.12
CA GLN A 45 -19.73 -0.93 -9.50
C GLN A 45 -18.92 -2.23 -9.66
N ALA A 46 -18.23 -2.69 -8.61
CA ALA A 46 -17.41 -3.89 -8.65
C ALA A 46 -18.23 -5.15 -8.29
N PRO A 47 -17.86 -6.34 -8.81
CA PRO A 47 -18.43 -7.62 -8.42
C PRO A 47 -18.35 -7.86 -6.89
N GLU A 48 -19.35 -8.56 -6.35
CA GLU A 48 -19.50 -8.80 -4.90
C GLU A 48 -18.25 -9.40 -4.24
N ALA A 49 -17.54 -10.29 -4.95
CA ALA A 49 -16.29 -10.89 -4.49
C ALA A 49 -15.15 -9.87 -4.30
N ILE A 50 -15.01 -8.91 -5.22
CA ILE A 50 -14.00 -7.85 -5.12
C ILE A 50 -14.40 -6.86 -4.03
N ARG A 51 -15.69 -6.51 -3.98
CA ARG A 51 -16.21 -5.62 -2.94
C ARG A 51 -15.97 -6.16 -1.53
N SER A 52 -16.11 -7.46 -1.32
CA SER A 52 -15.90 -8.06 0.01
C SER A 52 -14.43 -8.10 0.45
N ILE A 53 -13.48 -8.18 -0.48
CA ILE A 53 -12.04 -8.21 -0.15
C ILE A 53 -11.51 -6.78 0.03
N PHE A 54 -11.95 -5.87 -0.84
CA PHE A 54 -11.52 -4.47 -0.83
C PHE A 54 -12.42 -3.57 0.03
N SER A 55 -13.42 -4.10 0.77
CA SER A 55 -14.27 -3.30 1.66
C SER A 55 -13.51 -2.67 2.84
N SER A 56 -12.29 -3.15 3.12
CA SER A 56 -11.41 -2.57 4.13
C SER A 56 -10.22 -1.88 3.47
N GLY A 57 -9.94 -0.64 3.89
CA GLY A 57 -8.77 0.11 3.47
C GLY A 57 -7.45 -0.58 3.84
N ILE A 58 -7.43 -1.37 4.92
CA ILE A 58 -6.25 -2.14 5.33
C ILE A 58 -5.95 -3.24 4.31
N THR A 59 -6.95 -4.03 3.95
CA THR A 59 -6.81 -5.11 2.96
C THR A 59 -6.46 -4.56 1.59
N THR A 60 -7.13 -3.48 1.17
CA THR A 60 -6.84 -2.79 -0.10
C THR A 60 -5.41 -2.27 -0.16
N GLY A 61 -4.96 -1.54 0.86
CA GLY A 61 -3.61 -1.01 0.93
C GLY A 61 -2.56 -2.13 0.97
N GLY A 62 -2.78 -3.17 1.77
CA GLY A 62 -1.87 -4.31 1.89
C GLY A 62 -1.74 -5.12 0.60
N LEU A 63 -2.86 -5.48 -0.05
CA LEU A 63 -2.85 -6.16 -1.34
C LEU A 63 -2.16 -5.31 -2.40
N THR A 64 -2.46 -4.02 -2.45
CA THR A 64 -1.83 -3.10 -3.39
C THR A 64 -0.32 -3.00 -3.13
N ALA A 65 0.13 -3.00 -1.88
CA ALA A 65 1.57 -3.01 -1.55
C ALA A 65 2.25 -4.30 -2.03
N ILE A 66 1.62 -5.46 -1.80
CA ILE A 66 2.17 -6.76 -2.23
C ILE A 66 2.26 -6.82 -3.75
N ILE A 67 1.17 -6.50 -4.45
CA ILE A 67 1.12 -6.50 -5.91
C ILE A 67 2.10 -5.47 -6.46
N GLY A 68 2.13 -4.26 -5.90
CA GLY A 68 3.04 -3.19 -6.26
C GLY A 68 4.51 -3.61 -6.11
N ASN A 69 4.87 -4.29 -5.03
CA ASN A 69 6.25 -4.77 -4.85
C ASN A 69 6.68 -5.81 -5.92
N ILE A 70 5.74 -6.62 -6.41
CA ILE A 70 5.98 -7.63 -7.45
C ILE A 70 6.04 -6.99 -8.85
N VAL A 71 5.11 -6.07 -9.13
CA VAL A 71 4.94 -5.45 -10.45
C VAL A 71 5.95 -4.33 -10.69
N ILE A 72 6.24 -3.51 -9.67
CA ILE A 72 7.17 -2.39 -9.75
C ILE A 72 8.59 -2.97 -9.75
N ARG A 73 9.14 -3.18 -10.95
CA ARG A 73 10.57 -3.40 -11.17
C ARG A 73 11.22 -2.06 -11.46
N VAL A 74 11.76 -1.42 -10.43
CA VAL A 74 12.69 -0.31 -10.65
C VAL A 74 13.99 -0.93 -11.17
N LYS A 75 14.40 -0.55 -12.38
CA LYS A 75 15.75 -0.84 -12.88
C LYS A 75 16.70 -0.09 -11.95
N GLU A 76 17.42 -0.81 -11.10
CA GLU A 76 18.53 -0.21 -10.35
C GLU A 76 19.49 0.37 -11.38
N GLU A 77 19.64 1.70 -11.40
CA GLU A 77 20.81 2.28 -12.02
C GLU A 77 21.99 1.74 -11.23
N SER A 78 22.75 0.86 -11.89
CA SER A 78 24.03 0.35 -11.43
C SER A 78 24.80 1.52 -10.84
N LYS A 79 24.99 1.47 -9.52
CA LYS A 79 25.94 2.31 -8.80
C LYS A 79 27.27 2.16 -9.55
N LYS A 80 27.64 3.19 -10.29
CA LYS A 80 28.90 3.26 -11.01
C LYS A 80 29.89 3.71 -9.94
N ASP A 81 30.67 2.75 -9.43
CA ASP A 81 31.83 3.01 -8.58
C ASP A 81 32.80 4.01 -9.24
#